data_AF-A0A7C3YQJ0-F1
#
_entry.id   AF-A0A7C3YQJ0-F1
#
_cell.length_a   1.000
_cell.length_b   1.000
_cell.length_c   1.000
_cell.angle_alpha   90.00
_cell.angle_beta   90.00
_cell.angle_gamma   90.00
#
_symmetry.space_group_name_H-M   'P 1'
#
loop_
_entity.id
_entity.type
_entity.pdbx_description
1 polymer ?
#
loop_
_entity_poly.entity_id
_entity_poly.type
_entity_poly.pdbx_seq_one_letter_code
_entity_poly.pdbx_strand_id
1 'polypeptide(L)'
;MDKFALLDKLFTLLEKTIDKELCKLIVWRALEFRPRATEENRRKLDYAITRLIDIKGFRNPLSAPLPILTRELVDVAMKMDIVMEDVLDVWRDSLPKVAEAAKEVLYDRCWWGREDLPDGEDDLRALAELFHSTVDDLAADSGCTRDEIMVMIYLQAIDLLQDQMDDTTEGYAARNEPRTSGPEPEESLRSVIDALKALPPEAPEWDGTESFVRDLQALAAEKAAERRARSALGEVVVRLLKGCEDDLHFFGMDAGERVPLKEAGELAGKVDSLGGNPAGVQESTARAHEEYRRDPPAA
;
A
#
# COMPACT_ATOMS: atom_id res chain seq x y z
N MET A 1 -0.55 -9.19 23.51
CA MET A 1 -0.94 -9.28 22.09
C MET A 1 0.28 -8.83 21.32
N ASP A 2 0.73 -9.63 20.37
CA ASP A 2 1.90 -9.29 19.56
C ASP A 2 1.64 -8.00 18.77
N LYS A 3 2.60 -7.06 18.72
CA LYS A 3 2.47 -5.79 17.98
C LYS A 3 2.15 -6.05 16.50
N PHE A 4 2.75 -7.09 15.92
CA PHE A 4 2.45 -7.52 14.56
C PHE A 4 0.99 -7.96 14.39
N ALA A 5 0.43 -8.67 15.36
CA ALA A 5 -0.97 -9.10 15.31
C ALA A 5 -1.95 -7.92 15.45
N LEU A 6 -1.59 -6.92 16.26
CA LEU A 6 -2.37 -5.70 16.38
C LEU A 6 -2.30 -4.85 15.10
N LEU A 7 -1.13 -4.75 14.48
CA LEU A 7 -0.93 -4.09 13.20
C LEU A 7 -1.77 -4.73 12.09
N ASP A 8 -1.73 -6.06 11.96
CA ASP A 8 -2.55 -6.83 11.01
C ASP A 8 -4.06 -6.61 11.25
N LYS A 9 -4.47 -6.54 12.51
CA LYS A 9 -5.85 -6.24 12.88
C LYS A 9 -6.27 -4.82 12.50
N LEU A 10 -5.39 -3.82 12.66
CA LEU A 10 -5.66 -2.45 12.25
C LEU A 10 -5.77 -2.31 10.74
N PHE A 11 -4.89 -2.96 9.97
CA PHE A 11 -5.02 -3.03 8.50
C PHE A 11 -6.35 -3.67 8.10
N THR A 12 -6.73 -4.78 8.74
CA THR A 12 -8.03 -5.43 8.49
C THR A 12 -9.21 -4.50 8.80
N LEU A 13 -9.13 -3.70 9.87
CA LEU A 13 -10.16 -2.73 10.22
C LEU A 13 -10.23 -1.58 9.21
N LEU A 14 -9.07 -1.04 8.82
CA LEU A 14 -8.94 -0.01 7.80
C LEU A 14 -9.58 -0.46 6.48
N GLU A 15 -9.23 -1.66 6.00
CA GLU A 15 -9.82 -2.25 4.78
C GLU A 15 -11.34 -2.43 4.87
N LYS A 16 -11.86 -2.83 6.03
CA LYS A 16 -13.30 -2.99 6.25
C LYS A 16 -14.05 -1.67 6.34
N THR A 17 -13.38 -0.61 6.79
CA THR A 17 -13.98 0.72 6.91
C THR A 17 -14.01 1.44 5.56
N ILE A 18 -13.00 1.25 4.70
CA ILE A 18 -12.94 1.91 3.39
C ILE A 18 -13.83 1.15 2.39
N ASP A 19 -15.12 1.49 2.37
CA ASP A 19 -16.02 1.09 1.30
C ASP A 19 -15.84 1.96 0.03
N LYS A 20 -16.58 1.64 -1.03
CA LYS A 20 -16.47 2.35 -2.31
C LYS A 20 -16.88 3.83 -2.22
N GLU A 21 -17.88 4.17 -1.43
CA GLU A 21 -18.36 5.56 -1.31
C GLU A 21 -17.42 6.38 -0.42
N LEU A 22 -16.90 5.80 0.66
CA LEU A 22 -15.88 6.43 1.49
C LEU A 22 -14.57 6.60 0.70
N CYS A 23 -14.13 5.59 -0.06
CA CYS A 23 -12.97 5.69 -0.95
C CYS A 23 -13.14 6.86 -1.93
N LYS A 24 -14.32 6.98 -2.56
CA LYS A 24 -14.62 8.09 -3.46
C LYS A 24 -14.53 9.46 -2.78
N LEU A 25 -15.02 9.57 -1.55
CA LEU A 25 -14.91 10.80 -0.77
C LEU A 25 -13.45 11.14 -0.43
N ILE A 26 -12.68 10.16 0.05
CA ILE A 26 -11.25 10.31 0.38
C ILE A 26 -10.46 10.71 -0.87
N VAL A 27 -10.63 10.00 -2.00
CA VAL A 27 -9.98 10.32 -3.28
C VAL A 27 -10.33 11.73 -3.73
N TRP A 28 -11.61 12.11 -3.64
CA TRP A 28 -12.04 13.45 -4.01
C TRP A 28 -11.36 14.53 -3.14
N ARG A 29 -11.30 14.34 -1.81
CA ARG A 29 -10.59 15.27 -0.91
C ARG A 29 -9.09 15.30 -1.16
N ALA A 30 -8.46 14.14 -1.38
CA ALA A 30 -7.04 14.04 -1.70
C ALA A 30 -6.71 14.87 -2.95
N LEU A 31 -7.55 14.78 -3.98
CA LEU A 31 -7.37 15.53 -5.22
C LEU A 31 -7.71 17.02 -5.07
N GLU A 32 -8.78 17.37 -4.37
CA GLU A 32 -9.20 18.77 -4.14
C GLU A 32 -8.15 19.53 -3.31
N PHE A 33 -7.70 18.92 -2.22
CA PHE A 33 -6.74 19.54 -1.30
C PHE A 33 -5.29 19.19 -1.60
N ARG A 34 -5.00 18.47 -2.70
CA ARG A 34 -3.66 18.11 -3.17
C ARG A 34 -2.63 19.23 -3.04
N PRO A 35 -2.91 20.51 -3.38
CA PRO A 35 -1.92 21.58 -3.26
C PRO A 35 -1.40 21.81 -1.82
N ARG A 36 -2.16 21.41 -0.80
CA ARG A 36 -1.81 21.53 0.63
C ARG A 36 -0.91 20.40 1.13
N ALA A 37 -0.87 19.27 0.42
CA ALA A 37 -0.02 18.14 0.79
C ALA A 37 1.47 18.41 0.56
N THR A 38 2.33 17.59 1.18
CA THR A 38 3.79 17.69 1.00
C THR A 38 4.19 17.46 -0.45
N GLU A 39 5.31 18.05 -0.88
CA GLU A 39 5.76 17.89 -2.27
C GLU A 39 6.05 16.43 -2.62
N GLU A 40 6.57 15.67 -1.67
CA GLU A 40 6.86 14.25 -1.85
C GLU A 40 5.59 13.45 -2.14
N ASN A 41 4.58 13.52 -1.27
CA ASN A 41 3.35 12.75 -1.42
C ASN A 41 2.55 13.18 -2.65
N ARG A 42 2.57 14.48 -2.99
CA ARG A 42 2.00 14.96 -4.26
C ARG A 42 2.68 14.32 -5.47
N ARG A 43 4.01 14.20 -5.46
CA ARG A 43 4.77 13.58 -6.58
C ARG A 43 4.49 12.09 -6.70
N LYS A 44 4.38 11.37 -5.57
CA LYS A 44 4.01 9.93 -5.57
C LYS A 44 2.64 9.73 -6.21
N LEU A 45 1.61 10.46 -5.74
CA LEU A 45 0.27 10.38 -6.30
C LEU A 45 0.20 10.84 -7.77
N ASP A 46 0.85 11.96 -8.13
CA ASP A 46 0.90 12.45 -9.52
C ASP A 46 1.57 11.42 -10.46
N TYR A 47 2.59 10.72 -9.97
CA TYR A 47 3.24 9.62 -10.70
C TYR A 47 2.30 8.41 -10.87
N ALA A 48 1.62 7.99 -9.80
CA ALA A 48 0.64 6.91 -9.85
C ALA A 48 -0.49 7.22 -10.84
N ILE A 49 -1.06 8.43 -10.78
CA ILE A 49 -2.12 8.89 -11.69
C ILE A 49 -1.65 8.88 -13.14
N THR A 50 -0.48 9.46 -13.43
CA THR A 50 0.02 9.56 -14.82
C THR A 50 0.42 8.21 -15.41
N ARG A 51 0.79 7.23 -14.58
CA ARG A 51 1.22 5.90 -15.03
C ARG A 51 0.09 4.89 -15.13
N LEU A 52 -0.87 4.92 -14.21
CA LEU A 52 -1.84 3.84 -14.03
C LEU A 52 -3.25 4.19 -14.53
N ILE A 53 -3.55 5.48 -14.71
CA ILE A 53 -4.88 5.93 -15.13
C ILE A 53 -4.82 6.37 -16.60
N ASP A 54 -5.72 5.81 -17.41
CA ASP A 54 -5.95 6.27 -18.79
C ASP A 54 -7.36 6.89 -18.89
N ILE A 55 -7.43 8.17 -19.22
CA ILE A 55 -8.70 8.90 -19.38
C ILE A 55 -8.85 9.27 -20.84
N LYS A 56 -9.83 8.64 -21.51
CA LYS A 56 -10.11 8.90 -22.92
C LYS A 56 -10.31 10.41 -23.19
N GLY A 57 -9.51 10.94 -24.11
CA GLY A 57 -9.53 12.35 -24.50
C GLY A 57 -8.52 13.24 -23.76
N PHE A 58 -7.80 12.70 -22.77
CA PHE A 58 -6.79 13.44 -22.02
C PHE A 58 -5.42 12.80 -22.19
N ARG A 59 -4.47 13.56 -22.76
CA ARG A 59 -3.07 13.10 -22.87
C ARG A 59 -2.38 13.02 -21.50
N ASN A 60 -2.77 13.88 -20.58
CA ASN A 60 -2.33 13.87 -19.19
C ASN A 60 -3.56 13.70 -18.28
N PRO A 61 -3.72 12.58 -17.57
CA PRO A 61 -4.86 12.33 -16.69
C PRO A 61 -5.07 13.42 -15.64
N LEU A 62 -3.99 14.05 -15.15
CA LEU A 62 -4.07 15.15 -14.16
C LEU A 62 -4.77 16.40 -14.67
N SER A 63 -4.95 16.53 -16.00
CA SER A 63 -5.69 17.65 -16.61
C SER A 63 -7.19 17.36 -16.79
N ALA A 64 -7.64 16.15 -16.46
CA ALA A 64 -9.05 15.80 -16.55
C ALA A 64 -9.88 16.52 -15.47
N PRO A 65 -11.17 16.82 -15.75
CA PRO A 65 -12.10 17.32 -14.73
C PRO A 65 -12.12 16.42 -13.50
N LEU A 66 -12.13 17.03 -12.32
CA LEU A 66 -12.07 16.34 -11.03
C LEU A 66 -13.06 15.16 -10.93
N PRO A 67 -14.35 15.29 -11.31
CA PRO A 67 -15.29 14.16 -11.22
C PRO A 67 -14.89 12.94 -12.05
N ILE A 68 -14.25 13.16 -13.21
CA ILE A 68 -13.80 12.07 -14.09
C ILE A 68 -12.55 11.43 -13.48
N LEU A 69 -11.58 12.24 -13.06
CA LEU A 69 -10.35 11.75 -12.44
C LEU A 69 -10.63 10.98 -11.15
N THR A 70 -11.54 11.47 -10.30
CA THR A 70 -11.97 10.78 -9.07
C THR A 70 -12.53 9.41 -9.38
N ARG A 71 -13.42 9.28 -10.38
CA ARG A 71 -14.02 7.99 -10.73
C ARG A 71 -12.96 6.96 -11.11
N GLU A 72 -12.07 7.33 -12.04
CA GLU A 72 -11.04 6.41 -12.53
C GLU A 72 -10.02 6.08 -11.44
N LEU A 73 -9.65 7.05 -10.60
CA LEU A 73 -8.71 6.84 -9.50
C LEU A 73 -9.31 5.94 -8.40
N VAL A 74 -10.61 6.04 -8.10
CA VAL A 74 -11.30 5.11 -7.18
C VAL A 74 -11.22 3.67 -7.68
N ASP A 75 -11.51 3.45 -8.96
CA ASP A 75 -11.51 2.10 -9.52
C ASP A 75 -10.09 1.48 -9.49
N VAL A 76 -9.03 2.28 -9.65
CA VAL A 76 -7.64 1.83 -9.51
C VAL A 76 -7.24 1.65 -8.04
N ALA A 77 -7.55 2.61 -7.17
CA ALA A 77 -7.20 2.57 -5.74
C ALA A 77 -7.81 1.37 -5.03
N MET A 78 -9.06 0.99 -5.36
CA MET A 78 -9.72 -0.19 -4.79
C MET A 78 -9.10 -1.53 -5.25
N LYS A 79 -8.27 -1.51 -6.30
CA LYS A 79 -7.58 -2.69 -6.86
C LYS A 79 -6.08 -2.74 -6.53
N MET A 80 -5.50 -1.61 -6.14
CA MET A 80 -4.05 -1.44 -5.98
C MET A 80 -3.74 -0.71 -4.68
N ASP A 81 -3.31 -1.45 -3.67
CA ASP A 81 -3.03 -0.93 -2.32
C ASP A 81 -2.02 0.23 -2.35
N ILE A 82 -1.00 0.16 -3.20
CA ILE A 82 0.00 1.23 -3.36
C ILE A 82 -0.62 2.57 -3.80
N VAL A 83 -1.69 2.53 -4.61
CA VAL A 83 -2.38 3.74 -5.05
C VAL A 83 -3.30 4.25 -3.95
N MET A 84 -3.93 3.35 -3.19
CA MET A 84 -4.70 3.72 -2.01
C MET A 84 -3.80 4.39 -0.96
N GLU A 85 -2.62 3.84 -0.70
CA GLU A 85 -1.61 4.41 0.19
C GLU A 85 -1.22 5.84 -0.23
N ASP A 86 -0.86 6.04 -1.50
CA ASP A 86 -0.53 7.37 -2.05
C ASP A 86 -1.70 8.37 -1.91
N VAL A 87 -2.95 7.91 -2.05
CA VAL A 87 -4.15 8.72 -1.85
C VAL A 87 -4.33 9.10 -0.38
N LEU A 88 -4.19 8.13 0.54
CA LEU A 88 -4.34 8.33 1.97
C LEU A 88 -3.26 9.26 2.52
N ASP A 89 -2.03 9.16 2.03
CA ASP A 89 -0.92 10.05 2.35
C ASP A 89 -1.21 11.51 1.98
N VAL A 90 -1.66 11.75 0.75
CA VAL A 90 -2.01 13.10 0.28
C VAL A 90 -3.20 13.66 1.06
N TRP A 91 -4.20 12.82 1.36
CA TRP A 91 -5.37 13.24 2.15
C TRP A 91 -5.01 13.58 3.59
N ARG A 92 -4.18 12.74 4.25
CA ARG A 92 -3.64 12.96 5.61
C ARG A 92 -2.86 14.27 5.68
N ASP A 93 -1.92 14.49 4.76
CA ASP A 93 -1.13 15.74 4.70
C ASP A 93 -1.99 16.98 4.47
N SER A 94 -3.12 16.83 3.78
CA SER A 94 -4.03 17.93 3.48
C SER A 94 -4.85 18.39 4.68
N LEU A 95 -4.89 17.59 5.76
CA LEU A 95 -5.69 17.81 6.97
C LEU A 95 -4.84 17.72 8.25
N PRO A 96 -3.77 18.52 8.39
CA PRO A 96 -2.80 18.36 9.47
C PRO A 96 -3.41 18.53 10.87
N LYS A 97 -4.42 19.39 11.02
CA LYS A 97 -5.14 19.56 12.30
C LYS A 97 -5.91 18.31 12.72
N VAL A 98 -6.49 17.60 11.75
CA VAL A 98 -7.27 16.39 11.99
C VAL A 98 -6.33 15.24 12.30
N ALA A 99 -5.22 15.12 11.56
CA ALA A 99 -4.18 14.13 11.82
C ALA A 99 -3.57 14.32 13.21
N GLU A 100 -3.21 15.55 13.60
CA GLU A 100 -2.67 15.84 14.92
C GLU A 100 -3.67 15.54 16.03
N ALA A 101 -4.93 15.92 15.87
CA ALA A 101 -5.94 15.63 16.88
C ALA A 101 -6.24 14.12 16.96
N ALA A 102 -6.25 13.39 15.85
CA ALA A 102 -6.36 11.93 15.85
C ALA A 102 -5.17 11.28 16.58
N LYS A 103 -3.96 11.82 16.40
CA LYS A 103 -2.74 11.41 17.10
C LYS A 103 -2.84 11.69 18.61
N GLU A 104 -3.24 12.90 19.02
CA GLU A 104 -3.47 13.25 20.43
C GLU A 104 -4.47 12.29 21.09
N VAL A 105 -5.55 11.94 20.38
CA VAL A 105 -6.52 10.95 20.88
C VAL A 105 -5.89 9.59 21.09
N LEU A 106 -5.03 9.14 20.18
CA LEU A 106 -4.29 7.91 20.37
C LEU A 106 -3.33 7.99 21.58
N TYR A 107 -2.64 9.11 21.80
CA TYR A 107 -1.73 9.26 22.94
C TYR A 107 -2.46 9.38 24.29
N ASP A 108 -3.49 10.22 24.37
CA ASP A 108 -4.20 10.49 25.62
C ASP A 108 -5.06 9.31 26.06
N ARG A 109 -5.64 8.61 25.08
CA ARG A 109 -6.71 7.65 25.32
C ARG A 109 -6.32 6.20 25.03
N CYS A 110 -5.37 5.98 24.14
CA CYS A 110 -4.93 4.63 23.81
C CYS A 110 -3.61 4.31 24.51
N TRP A 111 -3.52 3.09 25.01
CA TRP A 111 -2.47 2.57 25.89
C TRP A 111 -1.04 2.53 25.28
N TRP A 112 -0.78 3.17 24.14
CA TRP A 112 0.45 3.02 23.36
C TRP A 112 1.74 3.40 24.11
N GLY A 113 1.65 4.11 25.23
CA GLY A 113 2.78 4.39 26.14
C GLY A 113 2.85 3.53 27.41
N ARG A 114 1.98 2.54 27.59
CA ARG A 114 1.92 1.66 28.76
C ARG A 114 2.32 0.24 28.36
N GLU A 115 3.13 -0.43 29.19
CA GLU A 115 3.67 -1.77 28.90
C GLU A 115 2.59 -2.85 28.69
N ASP A 116 1.41 -2.66 29.25
CA ASP A 116 0.30 -3.60 29.17
C ASP A 116 -0.61 -3.27 27.98
N LEU A 117 -0.31 -3.84 26.82
CA LEU A 117 -1.25 -3.84 25.70
C LEU A 117 -2.51 -4.61 26.12
N PRO A 118 -3.71 -4.09 25.77
CA PRO A 118 -4.95 -4.81 26.00
C PRO A 118 -4.97 -6.13 25.25
N ASP A 119 -4.99 -7.24 25.99
CA ASP A 119 -4.97 -8.60 25.43
C ASP A 119 -6.37 -9.20 25.25
N GLY A 120 -7.41 -8.47 25.67
CA GLY A 120 -8.80 -8.89 25.62
C GLY A 120 -9.62 -8.27 24.49
N GLU A 121 -10.60 -9.03 24.00
CA GLU A 121 -11.63 -8.52 23.08
C GLU A 121 -12.48 -7.41 23.72
N ASP A 122 -12.66 -7.46 25.04
CA ASP A 122 -13.39 -6.44 25.81
C ASP A 122 -12.62 -5.10 25.88
N ASP A 123 -11.29 -5.13 25.87
CA ASP A 123 -10.49 -3.90 25.86
C ASP A 123 -10.52 -3.22 24.49
N LEU A 124 -10.56 -3.99 23.40
CA LEU A 124 -10.74 -3.47 22.04
C LEU A 124 -12.15 -2.90 21.86
N ARG A 125 -13.16 -3.46 22.54
CA ARG A 125 -14.50 -2.87 22.60
C ARG A 125 -14.50 -1.54 23.35
N ALA A 126 -13.83 -1.48 24.51
CA ALA A 126 -13.68 -0.24 25.27
C ALA A 126 -12.93 0.83 24.47
N LEU A 127 -11.90 0.44 23.72
CA LEU A 127 -11.16 1.30 22.79
C LEU A 127 -12.09 1.84 21.68
N ALA A 128 -12.92 0.98 21.09
CA ALA A 128 -13.90 1.38 20.08
C ALA A 128 -14.96 2.34 20.63
N GLU A 129 -15.51 2.08 21.82
CA GLU A 129 -16.45 2.98 22.50
C GLU A 129 -15.83 4.35 22.82
N LEU A 130 -14.56 4.35 23.24
CA LEU A 130 -13.81 5.57 23.53
C LEU A 130 -13.57 6.40 22.27
N PHE A 131 -13.17 5.75 21.17
CA PHE A 131 -13.05 6.39 19.87
C PHE A 131 -14.36 6.99 19.40
N HIS A 132 -15.48 6.30 19.59
CA HIS A 132 -16.78 6.76 19.11
C HIS A 132 -17.16 8.15 19.64
N SER A 133 -16.91 8.46 20.92
CA SER A 133 -17.18 9.80 21.46
C SER A 133 -16.30 10.88 20.81
N THR A 134 -15.00 10.61 20.69
CA THR A 134 -14.04 11.61 20.22
C THR A 134 -14.09 11.82 18.71
N VAL A 135 -14.48 10.78 17.99
CA VAL A 135 -14.71 10.84 16.55
C VAL A 135 -15.84 11.80 16.21
N ASP A 136 -16.91 11.83 17.01
CA ASP A 136 -18.04 12.75 16.79
C ASP A 136 -17.62 14.22 17.00
N ASP A 137 -16.84 14.49 18.05
CA ASP A 137 -16.31 15.82 18.34
C ASP A 137 -15.37 16.29 17.20
N LEU A 138 -14.45 15.42 16.76
CA LEU A 138 -13.53 15.71 15.66
C LEU A 138 -14.24 15.90 14.31
N ALA A 139 -15.27 15.10 14.04
CA ALA A 139 -16.08 15.22 12.83
C ALA A 139 -16.80 16.57 12.78
N ALA A 140 -17.38 17.01 13.92
CA ALA A 140 -18.07 18.29 14.02
C ALA A 140 -17.14 19.49 13.76
N ASP A 141 -15.90 19.45 14.28
CA ASP A 141 -14.95 20.56 14.16
C ASP A 141 -14.22 20.62 12.82
N SER A 142 -14.02 19.48 12.17
CA SER A 142 -13.22 19.38 10.93
C SER A 142 -14.04 19.42 9.64
N GLY A 143 -15.35 19.23 9.73
CA GLY A 143 -16.20 19.00 8.56
C GLY A 143 -15.89 17.67 7.85
N CYS A 144 -15.22 16.73 8.52
CA CYS A 144 -15.07 15.36 8.07
C CYS A 144 -16.25 14.51 8.56
N THR A 145 -16.57 13.48 7.80
CA THR A 145 -17.51 12.45 8.26
C THR A 145 -16.88 11.62 9.37
N ARG A 146 -17.73 10.92 10.14
CA ARG A 146 -17.30 9.98 11.17
C ARG A 146 -16.31 8.93 10.63
N ASP A 147 -16.62 8.36 9.46
CA ASP A 147 -15.79 7.31 8.88
C ASP A 147 -14.45 7.83 8.37
N GLU A 148 -14.40 9.06 7.84
CA GLU A 148 -13.14 9.75 7.54
C GLU A 148 -12.27 9.90 8.79
N ILE A 149 -12.83 10.35 9.91
CA ILE A 149 -12.05 10.46 11.15
C ILE A 149 -11.57 9.09 11.64
N MET A 150 -12.39 8.03 11.53
CA MET A 150 -11.99 6.67 11.89
C MET A 150 -10.80 6.18 11.05
N VAL A 151 -10.82 6.40 9.74
CA VAL A 151 -9.70 6.06 8.85
C VAL A 151 -8.44 6.83 9.27
N MET A 152 -8.55 8.12 9.59
CA MET A 152 -7.42 8.92 10.05
C MET A 152 -6.82 8.37 11.35
N ILE A 153 -7.66 7.97 12.31
CA ILE A 153 -7.23 7.35 13.56
C ILE A 153 -6.51 6.03 13.29
N TYR A 154 -7.03 5.18 12.39
CA TYR A 154 -6.35 3.92 12.05
C TYR A 154 -4.99 4.15 11.40
N LEU A 155 -4.87 5.12 10.48
CA LEU A 155 -3.58 5.47 9.88
C LEU A 155 -2.57 5.94 10.93
N GLN A 156 -2.97 6.84 11.82
CA GLN A 156 -2.09 7.29 12.91
C GLN A 156 -1.70 6.15 13.85
N ALA A 157 -2.61 5.22 14.14
CA ALA A 157 -2.32 4.05 14.97
C ALA A 157 -1.32 3.09 14.30
N ILE A 158 -1.44 2.92 12.98
CA ILE A 158 -0.51 2.13 12.16
C ILE A 158 0.88 2.78 12.18
N ASP A 159 0.99 4.08 11.92
CA ASP A 159 2.27 4.81 11.95
C ASP A 159 2.95 4.65 13.31
N LEU A 160 2.21 4.90 14.40
CA LEU A 160 2.74 4.78 15.76
C LEU A 160 3.22 3.37 16.09
N LEU A 161 2.51 2.34 15.61
CA LEU A 161 2.94 0.95 15.80
C LEU A 161 4.20 0.61 15.03
N GLN A 162 4.30 1.08 13.79
CA GLN A 162 5.46 0.86 12.94
C GLN A 162 6.69 1.53 13.55
N ASP A 163 6.58 2.79 13.99
CA ASP A 163 7.64 3.52 14.70
C ASP A 163 8.12 2.73 15.93
N GLN A 164 7.18 2.26 16.76
CA GLN A 164 7.51 1.47 17.94
C GLN A 164 8.10 0.08 17.64
N MET A 165 7.80 -0.48 16.47
CA MET A 165 8.35 -1.75 16.03
C MET A 165 9.78 -1.57 15.53
N ASP A 166 10.04 -0.50 14.79
CA ASP A 166 11.38 -0.14 14.34
C ASP A 166 12.31 0.11 15.54
N ASP A 167 11.84 0.83 16.57
CA ASP A 167 12.56 1.01 17.84
C ASP A 167 12.88 -0.32 18.56
N THR A 168 11.95 -1.29 18.53
CA THR A 168 12.19 -2.60 19.15
C THR A 168 13.03 -3.55 18.30
N THR A 169 13.20 -3.27 17.01
CA THR A 169 13.98 -4.13 16.11
C THR A 169 15.49 -3.96 16.34
N GLU A 170 15.92 -2.85 16.95
CA GLU A 170 17.25 -2.75 17.57
C GLU A 170 17.44 -3.78 18.70
N GLY A 171 16.36 -4.21 19.36
CA GLY A 171 16.39 -5.25 20.40
C GLY A 171 16.36 -6.70 19.89
N TYR A 172 15.82 -6.95 18.69
CA TYR A 172 15.78 -8.31 18.10
C TYR A 172 17.06 -8.68 17.33
N ALA A 173 17.83 -7.70 16.88
CA ALA A 173 19.19 -7.91 16.38
C ALA A 173 20.17 -8.39 17.49
N ALA A 174 19.85 -8.17 18.77
CA ALA A 174 20.70 -8.55 19.91
C ALA A 174 20.67 -10.06 20.26
N ARG A 175 19.80 -10.88 19.65
CA ARG A 175 19.77 -12.34 19.89
C ARG A 175 20.67 -13.16 18.98
N ASN A 176 21.28 -12.57 17.96
CA ASN A 176 22.26 -13.23 17.11
C ASN A 176 23.59 -12.44 17.09
N GLU A 177 24.40 -12.70 18.12
CA GLU A 177 25.81 -12.34 18.29
C GLU A 177 26.20 -10.87 18.61
N PRO A 178 27.25 -10.68 19.45
CA PRO A 178 27.58 -9.40 20.02
C PRO A 178 28.30 -8.52 19.00
N ARG A 179 27.62 -7.48 18.51
CA ARG A 179 28.29 -6.33 17.92
C ARG A 179 27.98 -5.09 18.74
N THR A 180 29.05 -4.58 19.32
CA THR A 180 29.22 -3.29 19.99
C THR A 180 28.33 -2.20 19.40
N SER A 181 27.48 -1.64 20.27
CA SER A 181 26.82 -0.33 20.17
C SER A 181 27.41 0.60 19.09
N GLY A 182 26.71 0.69 17.96
CA GLY A 182 26.97 1.68 16.91
C GLY A 182 25.73 2.57 16.72
N PRO A 183 25.92 3.85 16.35
CA PRO A 183 24.81 4.80 16.15
C PRO A 183 23.93 4.44 14.95
N GLU A 184 22.68 4.91 14.96
CA GLU A 184 21.61 4.65 13.98
C GLU A 184 22.08 4.73 12.50
N PRO A 185 21.59 3.86 11.60
CA PRO A 185 22.16 3.66 10.26
C PRO A 185 22.15 4.89 9.34
N GLU A 186 21.18 5.81 9.48
CA GLU A 186 21.11 7.01 8.65
C GLU A 186 21.97 8.17 9.18
N GLU A 187 22.04 8.36 10.50
CA GLU A 187 23.01 9.25 11.14
C GLU A 187 24.44 8.72 10.98
N SER A 188 24.60 7.39 10.96
CA SER A 188 25.88 6.69 10.80
C SER A 188 26.47 6.91 9.42
N LEU A 189 25.69 6.83 8.33
CA LEU A 189 26.22 7.10 6.99
C LEU A 189 26.61 8.56 6.79
N ARG A 190 25.79 9.51 7.26
CA ARG A 190 26.13 10.94 7.20
C ARG A 190 27.34 11.27 8.06
N SER A 191 27.39 10.75 9.28
CA SER A 191 28.52 10.90 10.20
C SER A 191 29.81 10.31 9.63
N VAL A 192 29.75 9.13 9.01
CA VAL A 192 30.89 8.50 8.33
C VAL A 192 31.33 9.32 7.13
N ILE A 193 30.40 9.83 6.32
CA ILE A 193 30.72 10.72 5.18
C ILE A 193 31.40 12.00 5.67
N ASP A 194 30.92 12.60 6.76
CA ASP A 194 31.50 13.83 7.30
C ASP A 194 32.86 13.58 7.97
N ALA A 195 33.03 12.43 8.64
CA ALA A 195 34.32 11.99 9.15
C ALA A 195 35.33 11.75 8.02
N LEU A 196 34.91 11.13 6.91
CA LEU A 196 35.75 10.93 5.72
C LEU A 196 36.13 12.27 5.07
N LYS A 197 35.22 13.25 5.00
CA LYS A 197 35.54 14.60 4.49
C LYS A 197 36.55 15.36 5.34
N ALA A 198 36.63 15.05 6.64
CA ALA A 198 37.55 15.70 7.57
C ALA A 198 38.97 15.12 7.50
N LEU A 199 39.18 13.99 6.82
CA LEU A 199 40.50 13.37 6.70
C LEU A 199 41.40 14.15 5.72
N PRO A 200 42.72 14.25 6.01
CA PRO A 200 43.68 14.84 5.09
C PRO A 200 43.85 13.98 3.82
N PRO A 201 44.30 14.56 2.69
CA PRO A 201 44.43 13.85 1.41
C PRO A 201 45.35 12.63 1.44
N GLU A 202 46.32 12.60 2.37
CA GLU A 202 47.32 11.55 2.50
C GLU A 202 46.93 10.44 3.50
N ALA A 203 45.68 10.45 3.99
CA ALA A 203 45.20 9.47 4.95
C ALA A 203 45.17 8.05 4.34
N PRO A 204 45.70 7.01 5.01
CA PRO A 204 45.76 5.64 4.49
C PRO A 204 44.36 5.02 4.27
N GLU A 205 43.33 5.57 4.91
CA GLU A 205 41.94 5.20 4.70
C GLU A 205 41.48 5.43 3.25
N TRP A 206 42.14 6.34 2.52
CA TRP A 206 41.83 6.59 1.11
C TRP A 206 42.23 5.44 0.18
N ASP A 207 43.19 4.59 0.58
CA ASP A 207 43.65 3.45 -0.23
C ASP A 207 42.52 2.42 -0.49
N GLY A 208 41.51 2.37 0.38
CA GLY A 208 40.33 1.52 0.25
C GLY A 208 39.20 2.10 -0.60
N THR A 209 39.27 3.39 -0.97
CA THR A 209 38.13 4.13 -1.53
C THR A 209 37.68 3.59 -2.87
N GLU A 210 38.61 3.19 -3.73
CA GLU A 210 38.26 2.61 -5.03
C GLU A 210 37.48 1.29 -4.89
N SER A 211 37.83 0.48 -3.89
CA SER A 211 37.10 -0.77 -3.60
C SER A 211 35.71 -0.50 -3.04
N PHE A 212 35.59 0.44 -2.09
CA PHE A 212 34.32 0.85 -1.52
C PHE A 212 33.38 1.45 -2.57
N VAL A 213 33.88 2.35 -3.43
CA VAL A 213 33.10 2.94 -4.54
C VAL A 213 32.62 1.86 -5.49
N ARG A 214 33.47 0.88 -5.81
CA ARG A 214 33.11 -0.26 -6.67
C ARG A 214 32.02 -1.11 -6.05
N ASP A 215 32.11 -1.41 -4.76
CA ASP A 215 31.11 -2.22 -4.05
C ASP A 215 29.77 -1.48 -3.93
N LEU A 216 29.79 -0.17 -3.66
CA LEU A 216 28.59 0.67 -3.69
C LEU A 216 27.95 0.71 -5.08
N GLN A 217 28.75 0.83 -6.14
CA GLN A 217 28.25 0.80 -7.51
C GLN A 217 27.64 -0.57 -7.86
N ALA A 218 28.25 -1.66 -7.40
CA ALA A 218 27.73 -3.01 -7.58
C ALA A 218 26.39 -3.19 -6.85
N LEU A 219 26.30 -2.77 -5.58
CA LEU A 219 25.07 -2.81 -4.80
C LEU A 219 23.95 -1.96 -5.41
N ALA A 220 24.30 -0.75 -5.89
CA ALA A 220 23.34 0.11 -6.58
C ALA A 220 22.82 -0.53 -7.87
N ALA A 221 23.69 -1.19 -8.64
CA ALA A 221 23.31 -1.93 -9.84
C ALA A 221 22.40 -3.13 -9.53
N GLU A 222 22.70 -3.88 -8.46
CA GLU A 222 21.88 -5.00 -7.98
C GLU A 222 20.49 -4.52 -7.54
N LYS A 223 20.41 -3.47 -6.70
CA LYS A 223 19.13 -2.88 -6.28
C LYS A 223 18.33 -2.33 -7.45
N ALA A 224 18.98 -1.74 -8.44
CA ALA A 224 18.32 -1.32 -9.66
C ALA A 224 17.76 -2.51 -10.46
N ALA A 225 18.49 -3.63 -10.54
CA ALA A 225 18.02 -4.85 -11.18
C ALA A 225 16.83 -5.46 -10.43
N GLU A 226 16.89 -5.52 -9.09
CA GLU A 226 15.79 -5.99 -8.23
C GLU A 226 14.51 -5.16 -8.45
N ARG A 227 14.61 -3.82 -8.45
CA ARG A 227 13.46 -2.93 -8.70
C ARG A 227 12.85 -3.15 -10.09
N ARG A 228 13.68 -3.37 -11.12
CA ARG A 228 13.19 -3.71 -12.47
C ARG A 228 12.49 -5.06 -12.49
N ALA A 229 13.06 -6.07 -11.83
CA ALA A 229 12.46 -7.41 -11.74
C ALA A 229 11.11 -7.36 -11.02
N ARG A 230 11.01 -6.63 -9.90
CA ARG A 230 9.76 -6.43 -9.16
C ARG A 230 8.70 -5.72 -10.00
N SER A 231 9.11 -4.69 -10.75
CA SER A 231 8.21 -3.99 -11.69
C SER A 231 7.70 -4.91 -12.79
N ALA A 232 8.60 -5.71 -13.40
CA ALA A 232 8.23 -6.67 -14.43
C ALA A 232 7.30 -7.76 -13.90
N LEU A 233 7.53 -8.24 -12.67
CA LEU A 233 6.63 -9.20 -12.01
C LEU A 233 5.24 -8.58 -11.79
N GLY A 234 5.17 -7.32 -11.33
CA GLY A 234 3.92 -6.59 -11.20
C GLY A 234 3.16 -6.50 -12.53
N GLU A 235 3.84 -6.19 -13.63
CA GLU A 235 3.23 -6.17 -14.97
C GLU A 235 2.71 -7.55 -15.42
N VAL A 236 3.43 -8.63 -15.09
CA VAL A 236 2.99 -10.00 -15.37
C VAL A 236 1.73 -10.34 -14.56
N VAL A 237 1.70 -10.00 -13.27
CA VAL A 237 0.55 -10.22 -12.40
C VAL A 237 -0.68 -9.47 -12.93
N VAL A 238 -0.52 -8.19 -13.27
CA VAL A 238 -1.61 -7.38 -13.85
C VAL A 238 -2.14 -8.00 -15.16
N ARG A 239 -1.24 -8.48 -16.03
CA ARG A 239 -1.62 -9.14 -17.29
C ARG A 239 -2.37 -10.45 -17.05
N LEU A 240 -1.92 -11.25 -16.08
CA LEU A 240 -2.58 -12.51 -15.71
C LEU A 240 -3.98 -12.23 -15.15
N LEU A 241 -4.10 -11.27 -14.24
CA LEU A 241 -5.40 -10.86 -13.69
C LEU A 241 -6.35 -10.42 -14.80
N LYS A 242 -5.88 -9.60 -15.74
CA LYS A 242 -6.68 -9.19 -16.89
C LYS A 242 -7.07 -10.37 -17.80
N GLY A 243 -6.16 -11.30 -18.06
CA GLY A 243 -6.47 -12.51 -18.83
C GLY A 243 -7.56 -13.35 -18.16
N CYS A 244 -7.48 -13.51 -16.83
CA CYS A 244 -8.52 -14.18 -16.06
C CYS A 244 -9.86 -13.43 -16.10
N GLU A 245 -9.84 -12.09 -16.01
CA GLU A 245 -11.06 -11.27 -16.15
C GLU A 245 -11.70 -11.44 -17.54
N ASP A 246 -10.89 -11.42 -18.61
CA ASP A 246 -11.34 -11.59 -19.99
C ASP A 246 -11.95 -13.00 -20.20
N ASP A 247 -11.31 -14.05 -19.67
CA ASP A 247 -11.81 -15.43 -19.73
C ASP A 247 -13.11 -15.60 -18.95
N LEU A 248 -13.21 -15.06 -17.73
CA LEU A 248 -14.44 -15.09 -16.94
C LEU A 248 -15.58 -14.38 -17.67
N HIS A 249 -15.31 -13.20 -18.25
CA HIS A 249 -16.26 -12.47 -19.04
C HIS A 249 -16.71 -13.24 -20.29
N PHE A 250 -15.80 -13.96 -20.97
CA PHE A 250 -16.15 -14.83 -22.09
C PHE A 250 -17.17 -15.92 -21.68
N PHE A 251 -17.10 -16.44 -20.46
CA PHE A 251 -18.06 -17.39 -19.91
C PHE A 251 -19.31 -16.75 -19.27
N GLY A 252 -19.46 -15.42 -19.36
CA GLY A 252 -20.57 -14.70 -18.72
C GLY A 252 -20.51 -14.73 -17.19
N MET A 253 -19.32 -14.96 -16.63
CA MET A 253 -19.06 -14.88 -15.20
C MET A 253 -18.51 -13.50 -14.88
N ASP A 254 -19.18 -12.77 -13.99
CA ASP A 254 -18.59 -11.57 -13.41
C ASP A 254 -17.49 -11.98 -12.43
N ALA A 255 -16.40 -11.23 -12.36
CA ALA A 255 -15.35 -11.39 -11.33
C ALA A 255 -15.85 -11.09 -9.89
N GLY A 256 -17.17 -11.06 -9.70
CA GLY A 256 -17.88 -10.64 -8.50
C GLY A 256 -17.98 -11.75 -7.47
N GLU A 257 -16.87 -12.02 -6.80
CA GLU A 257 -16.71 -12.29 -5.36
C GLU A 257 -15.27 -12.78 -5.19
N ARG A 258 -14.46 -12.04 -4.41
CA ARG A 258 -13.10 -12.47 -4.09
C ARG A 258 -13.20 -13.79 -3.35
N VAL A 259 -12.96 -14.90 -4.05
CA VAL A 259 -12.86 -16.21 -3.43
C VAL A 259 -11.62 -16.18 -2.53
N PRO A 260 -11.76 -16.45 -1.21
CA PRO A 260 -10.62 -16.49 -0.32
C PRO A 260 -9.54 -17.44 -0.86
N LEU A 261 -8.26 -17.07 -0.75
CA LEU A 261 -7.14 -17.87 -1.28
C LEU A 261 -7.15 -19.34 -0.82
N LYS A 262 -7.74 -19.60 0.35
CA LYS A 262 -7.94 -20.94 0.92
C LYS A 262 -8.91 -21.80 0.08
N GLU A 263 -9.93 -21.19 -0.50
CA GLU A 263 -10.93 -21.86 -1.34
C GLU A 263 -10.47 -21.95 -2.81
N ALA A 264 -9.57 -21.08 -3.25
CA ALA A 264 -8.99 -21.12 -4.60
C ALA A 264 -8.26 -22.46 -4.87
N GLY A 265 -7.57 -23.02 -3.87
CA GLY A 265 -6.93 -24.34 -3.99
C GLY A 265 -7.93 -25.49 -4.14
N GLU A 266 -9.08 -25.41 -3.46
CA GLU A 266 -10.15 -26.41 -3.59
C GLU A 266 -10.88 -26.31 -4.94
N LEU A 267 -11.06 -25.09 -5.46
CA LEU A 267 -11.58 -24.85 -6.80
C LEU A 267 -10.61 -25.33 -7.89
N ALA A 268 -9.31 -25.07 -7.74
CA ALA A 268 -8.29 -25.61 -8.65
C ALA A 268 -8.32 -27.15 -8.66
N GLY A 269 -8.42 -27.79 -7.49
CA GLY A 269 -8.59 -29.24 -7.38
C GLY A 269 -9.90 -29.75 -8.00
N LYS A 270 -11.00 -28.98 -7.95
CA LYS A 270 -12.26 -29.29 -8.65
C LYS A 270 -12.13 -29.18 -10.17
N VAL A 271 -11.40 -28.18 -10.68
CA VAL A 271 -11.11 -28.02 -12.11
C VAL A 271 -10.22 -29.17 -12.62
N ASP A 272 -9.19 -29.55 -11.87
CA ASP A 272 -8.33 -30.68 -12.20
C ASP A 272 -9.08 -32.03 -12.15
N SER A 273 -10.00 -32.21 -11.19
CA SER A 273 -10.81 -33.42 -11.06
C SER A 273 -11.99 -33.49 -12.04
N LEU A 274 -12.38 -32.37 -12.66
CA LEU A 274 -13.29 -32.36 -13.82
C LEU A 274 -12.64 -32.89 -15.10
N GLY A 275 -11.36 -33.29 -15.05
CA GLY A 275 -10.77 -34.18 -16.06
C GLY A 275 -10.63 -33.58 -17.45
N GLY A 276 -10.54 -32.24 -17.55
CA GLY A 276 -10.23 -31.56 -18.79
C GLY A 276 -8.78 -31.81 -19.17
N ASN A 277 -8.53 -32.79 -20.05
CA ASN A 277 -7.25 -32.92 -20.75
C ASN A 277 -6.89 -31.52 -21.31
N PRO A 278 -5.82 -30.85 -20.87
CA PRO A 278 -5.51 -29.48 -21.28
C PRO A 278 -5.34 -29.36 -22.80
N ALA A 279 -4.95 -30.44 -23.47
CA ALA A 279 -4.93 -30.52 -24.93
C ALA A 279 -6.33 -30.43 -25.56
N GLY A 280 -7.35 -31.02 -24.93
CA GLY A 280 -8.73 -30.98 -25.42
C GLY A 280 -9.40 -29.62 -25.19
N VAL A 281 -9.02 -28.90 -24.13
CA VAL A 281 -9.51 -27.52 -23.89
C VAL A 281 -8.94 -26.57 -24.94
N GLN A 282 -7.65 -26.69 -25.29
CA GLN A 282 -7.03 -25.92 -26.38
C GLN A 282 -7.64 -26.25 -27.75
N GLU A 283 -7.94 -27.52 -28.03
CA GLU A 283 -8.57 -27.92 -29.30
C GLU A 283 -10.03 -27.48 -29.40
N SER A 284 -10.76 -27.49 -28.28
CA SER A 284 -12.14 -27.01 -28.18
C SER A 284 -12.23 -25.49 -28.30
N THR A 285 -11.33 -24.74 -27.67
CA THR A 285 -11.25 -23.27 -27.81
C THR A 285 -10.82 -22.87 -29.23
N ALA A 286 -9.86 -23.58 -29.83
CA ALA A 286 -9.48 -23.37 -31.23
C ALA A 286 -10.65 -23.64 -32.20
N ARG A 287 -11.42 -24.71 -31.99
CA ARG A 287 -12.64 -25.00 -32.78
C ARG A 287 -13.72 -23.95 -32.60
N ALA A 288 -14.02 -23.54 -31.36
CA ALA A 288 -15.02 -22.51 -31.09
C ALA A 288 -14.65 -21.16 -31.73
N HIS A 289 -13.36 -20.79 -31.70
CA HIS A 289 -12.86 -19.59 -32.38
C HIS A 289 -12.98 -19.67 -33.90
N GLU A 290 -12.77 -20.85 -34.49
CA GLU A 290 -12.89 -21.06 -35.92
C GLU A 290 -14.34 -21.11 -36.39
N GLU A 291 -15.25 -21.64 -35.57
CA GLU A 291 -16.68 -21.66 -35.80
C GLU A 291 -17.29 -20.23 -35.72
N TYR A 292 -16.86 -19.43 -34.73
CA TYR A 292 -17.23 -18.01 -34.63
C TYR A 292 -16.76 -17.17 -35.83
N ARG A 293 -15.61 -17.52 -36.45
CA ARG A 293 -15.15 -16.87 -37.68
C ARG A 293 -15.98 -17.26 -38.91
N ARG A 294 -16.57 -18.46 -38.92
CA ARG A 294 -17.36 -18.96 -40.05
C ARG A 294 -18.79 -18.44 -40.04
N ASP A 295 -19.39 -18.35 -38.86
CA ASP A 295 -20.75 -17.83 -38.69
C ASP A 295 -20.78 -16.85 -37.52
N PRO A 296 -20.31 -15.60 -37.71
CA PRO A 296 -20.47 -14.58 -36.68
C PRO A 296 -21.97 -14.33 -36.48
N PRO A 297 -22.47 -14.33 -35.23
CA PRO A 297 -23.88 -14.08 -34.97
C PRO A 297 -24.26 -12.72 -35.56
N ALA A 298 -25.41 -12.68 -36.24
CA ALA A 298 -25.93 -11.46 -36.84
C ALA A 298 -26.10 -10.37 -35.77
N ALA A 299 -25.53 -9.20 -36.06
CA ALA A 299 -25.53 -8.02 -35.19
C ALA A 299 -26.94 -7.44 -34.98
#